data_AF-A0A812WSC0-F1
#
_entry.id   AF-A0A812WSC0-F1
#
_cell.length_a   1.000
_cell.length_b   1.000
_cell.length_c   1.000
_cell.angle_alpha   90.00
_cell.angle_beta   90.00
_cell.angle_gamma   90.00
#
_symmetry.space_group_name_H-M   'P 1'
#
loop_
_entity.id
_entity.type
_entity.pdbx_description
1 polymer ?
#
loop_
_entity_poly.entity_id
_entity_poly.type
_entity_poly.pdbx_seq_one_letter_code
_entity_poly.pdbx_strand_id
1 'polypeptide(L)'
;MSDQKDGYKLVPDADSDQEESLDDVEDGSSGSSQRLQNYPSAAQSSLKGTAVGASESVKIEWKKLTPQEQRVQVLAGRALRTLNEKAKLLITVENDSVYGAALALPQVARTAGWSLEYTSLACHSMMFLLTNLLLQGFLLYMLSKELRTLDKFGGQMHLCDFGAHSGECPEGKNCIGPGGTAYTPERLYDWKLWTTRVFVRDSFKALFPDRAEDIEEMVDPGEYGLESYYLRMICCFIFVLGLWPDLAGSWDILALLIGVPTKAEPWIMETDWEELRKRERSDDNPDDWRMDFVRFRVAGVPLHWKIINFFLILCPKMYIWILTVDIGIVFLMETSEIEDMIINCVALAFILNLDELTMSMLPNQTKAILEMLEGCPSAKPQQISLQDDFVLHEEGKRWNWFSPGFYGYIIPARLCFLLAVTAFFLGNYYLEACIRLEDGSWVSKDLHLPRSDSLPFLTFLFEPFPRLFPVDTEEEAAWKFHIAESA
;
A
#
# COMPACT_ATOMS: atom_id res chain seq x y z
N MET A 1 -14.87 -48.92 19.52
CA MET A 1 -13.99 -50.08 19.71
C MET A 1 -13.96 -50.83 18.38
N SER A 2 -13.04 -50.42 17.50
CA SER A 2 -12.73 -51.08 16.23
C SER A 2 -11.48 -50.38 15.67
N ASP A 3 -10.35 -51.07 15.83
CA ASP A 3 -9.03 -50.69 15.35
C ASP A 3 -9.00 -50.67 13.81
N GLN A 4 -8.47 -49.60 13.22
CA GLN A 4 -8.06 -49.57 11.82
C GLN A 4 -6.60 -49.10 11.77
N LYS A 5 -5.70 -50.08 11.61
CA LYS A 5 -4.27 -49.89 11.37
C LYS A 5 -4.04 -49.84 9.87
N ASP A 6 -3.78 -48.65 9.33
CA ASP A 6 -3.27 -48.51 7.97
C ASP A 6 -1.74 -48.48 7.99
N GLY A 7 -1.16 -49.53 7.41
CA GLY A 7 0.27 -49.70 7.24
C GLY A 7 0.79 -48.89 6.06
N TYR A 8 1.84 -48.12 6.31
CA TYR A 8 2.64 -47.49 5.26
C TYR A 8 3.40 -48.57 4.48
N LYS A 9 3.06 -48.72 3.19
CA LYS A 9 3.86 -49.47 2.23
C LYS A 9 5.01 -48.60 1.75
N LEU A 10 6.24 -49.01 2.07
CA LEU A 10 7.48 -48.53 1.47
C LEU A 10 7.49 -48.93 -0.02
N VAL A 11 7.74 -47.95 -0.88
CA VAL A 11 8.03 -48.12 -2.31
C VAL A 11 9.47 -48.68 -2.43
N PRO A 12 9.72 -49.70 -3.27
CA PRO A 12 11.07 -50.20 -3.47
C PRO A 12 11.88 -49.25 -4.37
N ASP A 13 13.12 -49.00 -3.96
CA ASP A 13 14.16 -48.34 -4.75
C ASP A 13 14.37 -49.09 -6.07
N ALA A 14 14.20 -48.36 -7.18
CA ALA A 14 14.60 -48.80 -8.50
C ALA A 14 15.96 -48.19 -8.83
N ASP A 15 17.00 -49.02 -8.67
CA ASP A 15 18.29 -48.85 -9.30
C ASP A 15 18.12 -48.94 -10.83
N SER A 16 18.51 -47.88 -11.55
CA SER A 16 19.00 -48.04 -12.91
C SER A 16 19.97 -46.91 -13.24
N ASP A 17 21.25 -47.28 -13.26
CA ASP A 17 22.38 -46.52 -13.74
C ASP A 17 22.18 -46.07 -15.20
N GLN A 18 22.18 -44.75 -15.43
CA GLN A 18 22.56 -44.16 -16.70
C GLN A 18 23.51 -42.99 -16.41
N GLU A 19 24.82 -43.30 -16.46
CA GLU A 19 25.85 -42.29 -16.69
C GLU A 19 25.69 -41.76 -18.12
N GLU A 20 25.09 -40.59 -18.26
CA GLU A 20 25.12 -39.82 -19.50
C GLU A 20 26.36 -38.91 -19.44
N SER A 21 27.37 -39.27 -20.23
CA SER A 21 28.61 -38.51 -20.41
C SER A 21 28.31 -37.17 -21.10
N LEU A 22 28.54 -36.08 -20.37
CA LEU A 22 28.49 -34.70 -20.84
C LEU A 22 29.84 -34.35 -21.49
N ASP A 23 29.97 -34.61 -22.80
CA ASP A 23 31.01 -34.02 -23.64
C ASP A 23 30.39 -33.59 -24.99
N ASP A 24 30.78 -32.38 -25.41
CA ASP A 24 30.67 -31.77 -26.74
C ASP A 24 29.27 -31.33 -27.27
N VAL A 25 28.91 -30.07 -26.97
CA VAL A 25 28.02 -29.27 -27.83
C VAL A 25 28.81 -28.07 -28.36
N GLU A 26 29.20 -28.13 -29.62
CA GLU A 26 29.75 -27.01 -30.38
C GLU A 26 28.65 -26.00 -30.74
N ASP A 27 28.75 -24.77 -30.24
CA ASP A 27 27.84 -23.68 -30.55
C ASP A 27 28.22 -22.98 -31.87
N GLY A 28 27.34 -23.12 -32.86
CA GLY A 28 27.40 -22.47 -34.15
C GLY A 28 26.36 -21.35 -34.30
N SER A 29 26.87 -20.15 -34.53
CA SER A 29 26.27 -19.00 -35.24
C SER A 29 25.63 -17.86 -34.43
N SER A 30 26.31 -16.74 -34.59
CA SER A 30 25.97 -15.34 -34.39
C SER A 30 24.62 -14.89 -34.96
N GLY A 31 23.85 -14.16 -34.15
CA GLY A 31 22.71 -13.36 -34.58
C GLY A 31 22.47 -12.18 -33.64
N SER A 32 22.88 -10.99 -34.08
CA SER A 32 22.77 -9.70 -33.40
C SER A 32 21.34 -9.32 -32.99
N SER A 33 21.12 -8.94 -31.73
CA SER A 33 20.04 -8.03 -31.36
C SER A 33 20.37 -7.27 -30.08
N GLN A 34 20.91 -6.06 -30.25
CA GLN A 34 21.11 -5.06 -29.21
C GLN A 34 19.88 -4.14 -29.15
N ARG A 35 19.23 -4.09 -27.99
CA ARG A 35 18.72 -2.89 -27.28
C ARG A 35 17.55 -3.31 -26.40
N LEU A 36 17.76 -3.24 -25.09
CA LEU A 36 16.83 -2.78 -24.05
C LEU A 36 17.56 -2.99 -22.70
N GLN A 37 18.45 -2.06 -22.38
CA GLN A 37 18.92 -1.85 -21.01
C GLN A 37 18.36 -0.50 -20.59
N ASN A 38 17.52 -0.48 -19.54
CA ASN A 38 17.37 0.63 -18.59
C ASN A 38 16.28 0.27 -17.56
N TYR A 39 16.68 -0.47 -16.52
CA TYR A 39 16.03 -0.40 -15.20
C TYR A 39 17.13 -0.30 -14.14
N PRO A 40 17.10 0.72 -13.27
CA PRO A 40 18.09 0.84 -12.21
C PRO A 40 17.67 -0.03 -11.02
N SER A 41 18.06 -1.30 -11.03
CA SER A 41 18.24 -2.02 -9.76
C SER A 41 19.63 -1.67 -9.25
N ALA A 42 19.71 -0.89 -8.17
CA ALA A 42 20.96 -0.59 -7.49
C ALA A 42 21.74 -1.86 -7.11
N ALA A 43 21.05 -3.00 -6.94
CA ALA A 43 21.67 -4.30 -6.71
C ALA A 43 22.32 -4.92 -7.96
N GLN A 44 21.77 -4.72 -9.16
CA GLN A 44 22.33 -5.32 -10.39
C GLN A 44 23.48 -4.52 -11.00
N SER A 45 23.51 -3.19 -10.81
CA SER A 45 24.61 -2.35 -11.32
C SER A 45 25.92 -2.54 -10.54
N SER A 46 25.83 -2.91 -9.25
CA SER A 46 26.99 -3.26 -8.40
C SER A 46 27.68 -4.56 -8.84
N LEU A 47 26.98 -5.45 -9.53
CA LEU A 47 27.49 -6.78 -9.90
C LEU A 47 28.36 -6.81 -11.18
N LYS A 48 28.26 -5.80 -12.07
CA LYS A 48 28.95 -5.85 -13.37
C LYS A 48 30.43 -5.42 -13.34
N GLY A 49 30.89 -4.71 -12.30
CA GLY A 49 32.25 -4.15 -12.25
C GLY A 49 33.32 -5.06 -11.65
N THR A 50 32.93 -6.04 -10.83
CA THR A 50 33.84 -6.90 -10.03
C THR A 50 33.90 -8.37 -10.51
N ALA A 51 33.12 -8.72 -11.53
CA ALA A 51 32.87 -10.11 -11.91
C ALA A 51 34.08 -10.87 -12.50
N VAL A 52 35.06 -10.16 -13.11
CA VAL A 52 36.15 -10.83 -13.83
C VAL A 52 37.12 -11.56 -12.88
N GLY A 53 37.38 -11.01 -11.68
CA GLY A 53 38.24 -11.65 -10.67
C GLY A 53 37.51 -12.65 -9.76
N ALA A 54 36.21 -12.46 -9.54
CA ALA A 54 35.41 -13.36 -8.71
C ALA A 54 35.23 -14.75 -9.36
N SER A 55 35.08 -14.79 -10.69
CA SER A 55 34.81 -16.00 -11.46
C SER A 55 35.84 -17.11 -11.26
N GLU A 56 37.12 -16.77 -11.18
CA GLU A 56 38.19 -17.78 -11.12
C GLU A 56 38.31 -18.42 -9.72
N SER A 57 38.12 -17.65 -8.65
CA SER A 57 38.07 -18.17 -7.28
C SER A 57 36.92 -19.18 -7.08
N VAL A 58 35.76 -18.88 -7.66
CA VAL A 58 34.55 -19.71 -7.59
C VAL A 58 34.74 -21.03 -8.35
N LYS A 59 35.44 -21.03 -9.49
CA LYS A 59 35.78 -22.27 -10.24
C LYS A 59 36.68 -23.21 -9.43
N ILE A 60 37.58 -22.67 -8.61
CA ILE A 60 38.47 -23.48 -7.76
C ILE A 60 37.68 -24.12 -6.62
N GLU A 61 36.75 -23.40 -5.99
CA GLU A 61 35.88 -23.94 -4.95
C GLU A 61 34.92 -25.01 -5.51
N TRP A 62 34.37 -24.79 -6.70
CA TRP A 62 33.52 -25.79 -7.38
C TRP A 62 34.21 -27.15 -7.50
N LYS A 63 35.45 -27.18 -7.97
CA LYS A 63 36.21 -28.44 -8.16
C LYS A 63 36.53 -29.20 -6.87
N LYS A 64 36.40 -28.55 -5.70
CA LYS A 64 36.67 -29.19 -4.40
C LYS A 64 35.45 -29.88 -3.80
N LEU A 65 34.26 -29.51 -4.24
CA LEU A 65 32.99 -30.05 -3.74
C LEU A 65 32.71 -31.44 -4.31
N THR A 66 32.07 -32.29 -3.52
CA THR A 66 31.56 -33.57 -4.01
C THR A 66 30.43 -33.35 -5.04
N PRO A 67 30.19 -34.30 -5.97
CA PRO A 67 29.12 -34.16 -6.96
C PRO A 67 27.73 -33.91 -6.34
N GLN A 68 27.47 -34.49 -5.17
CA GLN A 68 26.21 -34.29 -4.45
C GLN A 68 26.09 -32.87 -3.89
N GLU A 69 27.16 -32.32 -3.28
CA GLU A 69 27.17 -30.95 -2.78
C GLU A 69 27.03 -29.93 -3.91
N GLN A 70 27.70 -30.16 -5.04
CA GLN A 70 27.56 -29.34 -6.25
C GLN A 70 26.10 -29.27 -6.70
N ARG A 71 25.42 -30.42 -6.78
CA ARG A 71 23.99 -30.49 -7.14
C ARG A 71 23.13 -29.70 -6.16
N VAL A 72 23.33 -29.85 -4.85
CA VAL A 72 22.54 -29.13 -3.84
C VAL A 72 22.72 -27.62 -3.95
N GLN A 73 23.95 -27.14 -4.15
CA GLN A 73 24.22 -25.71 -4.24
C GLN A 73 23.67 -25.07 -5.53
N VAL A 74 23.76 -25.79 -6.66
CA VAL A 74 23.10 -25.37 -7.91
C VAL A 74 21.59 -25.33 -7.74
N LEU A 75 20.99 -26.35 -7.11
CA LEU A 75 19.55 -26.38 -6.86
C LEU A 75 19.11 -25.22 -5.95
N ALA A 76 19.89 -24.88 -4.93
CA ALA A 76 19.62 -23.73 -4.06
C ALA A 76 19.68 -22.40 -4.82
N GLY A 77 20.72 -22.20 -5.65
CA GLY A 77 20.85 -21.02 -6.51
C GLY A 77 19.71 -20.90 -7.52
N ARG A 78 19.35 -22.01 -8.16
CA ARG A 78 18.21 -22.11 -9.08
C ARG A 78 16.91 -21.79 -8.39
N ALA A 79 16.65 -22.37 -7.22
CA ALA A 79 15.44 -22.10 -6.44
C ALA A 79 15.35 -20.62 -6.06
N LEU A 80 16.42 -20.03 -5.54
CA LEU A 80 16.46 -18.60 -5.19
C LEU A 80 16.21 -17.71 -6.42
N ARG A 81 16.79 -18.07 -7.58
CA ARG A 81 16.53 -17.36 -8.83
C ARG A 81 15.08 -17.48 -9.26
N THR A 82 14.54 -18.70 -9.34
CA THR A 82 13.15 -18.93 -9.75
C THR A 82 12.18 -18.20 -8.81
N LEU A 83 12.44 -18.16 -7.51
CA LEU A 83 11.65 -17.39 -6.55
C LEU A 83 11.76 -15.88 -6.79
N ASN A 84 12.98 -15.37 -7.02
CA ASN A 84 13.19 -13.96 -7.35
C ASN A 84 12.58 -13.56 -8.69
N GLU A 85 12.64 -14.44 -9.68
CA GLU A 85 12.04 -14.27 -11.00
C GLU A 85 10.52 -14.26 -10.89
N LYS A 86 9.92 -15.22 -10.16
CA LYS A 86 8.48 -15.21 -9.87
C LYS A 86 8.06 -13.94 -9.13
N ALA A 87 8.88 -13.46 -8.18
CA ALA A 87 8.60 -12.25 -7.42
C ALA A 87 8.79 -10.94 -8.21
N LYS A 88 9.62 -10.92 -9.27
CA LYS A 88 9.97 -9.69 -10.01
C LYS A 88 9.43 -9.62 -11.43
N LEU A 89 9.15 -10.76 -12.07
CA LEU A 89 8.91 -10.83 -13.52
C LEU A 89 7.46 -11.11 -13.89
N LEU A 90 6.62 -11.53 -12.94
CA LEU A 90 5.20 -11.74 -13.18
C LEU A 90 4.47 -10.43 -12.94
N ILE A 91 4.31 -9.66 -14.01
CA ILE A 91 3.37 -8.54 -14.02
C ILE A 91 1.98 -9.15 -14.15
N THR A 92 1.27 -9.24 -13.03
CA THR A 92 -0.11 -9.73 -12.97
C THR A 92 -1.09 -8.58 -12.93
N VAL A 93 -2.30 -8.80 -13.41
CA VAL A 93 -3.43 -7.90 -13.15
C VAL A 93 -4.04 -8.30 -11.81
N GLU A 94 -4.43 -7.32 -11.03
CA GLU A 94 -5.19 -7.52 -9.79
C GLU A 94 -6.52 -8.23 -10.10
N ASN A 95 -6.73 -9.42 -9.56
CA ASN A 95 -7.91 -10.25 -9.82
C ASN A 95 -9.06 -9.96 -8.85
N ASP A 96 -8.75 -9.47 -7.65
CA ASP A 96 -9.72 -9.26 -6.57
C ASP A 96 -10.29 -7.83 -6.50
N SER A 97 -9.87 -6.96 -7.43
CA SER A 97 -10.27 -5.55 -7.45
C SER A 97 -10.96 -5.14 -8.75
N VAL A 98 -11.94 -4.24 -8.63
CA VAL A 98 -12.67 -3.65 -9.78
C VAL A 98 -11.73 -2.91 -10.74
N TYR A 99 -10.61 -2.37 -10.24
CA TYR A 99 -9.61 -1.68 -11.06
C TYR A 99 -8.93 -2.64 -12.04
N GLY A 100 -8.62 -3.86 -11.60
CA GLY A 100 -8.05 -4.89 -12.48
C GLY A 100 -9.07 -5.40 -13.51
N ALA A 101 -10.33 -5.57 -13.12
CA ALA A 101 -11.42 -5.91 -14.04
C ALA A 101 -11.61 -4.84 -15.14
N ALA A 102 -11.61 -3.56 -14.76
CA ALA A 102 -11.71 -2.43 -15.68
C ALA A 102 -10.49 -2.32 -16.61
N LEU A 103 -9.31 -2.74 -16.14
CA LEU A 103 -8.10 -2.77 -16.96
C LEU A 103 -8.12 -3.90 -17.99
N ALA A 104 -8.49 -5.12 -17.56
CA ALA A 104 -8.34 -6.35 -18.36
C ALA A 104 -9.50 -6.58 -19.34
N LEU A 105 -10.75 -6.43 -18.91
CA LEU A 105 -11.92 -6.82 -19.72
C LEU A 105 -12.03 -6.06 -21.05
N PRO A 106 -11.71 -4.74 -21.16
CA PRO A 106 -11.68 -4.08 -22.46
C PRO A 106 -10.66 -4.69 -23.43
N GLN A 107 -9.54 -5.24 -22.92
CA GLN A 107 -8.53 -5.89 -23.76
C GLN A 107 -8.98 -7.29 -24.22
N VAL A 108 -9.70 -8.01 -23.35
CA VAL A 108 -10.35 -9.28 -23.70
C VAL A 108 -11.43 -9.04 -24.76
N ALA A 109 -12.32 -8.06 -24.55
CA ALA A 109 -13.35 -7.67 -25.50
C ALA A 109 -12.77 -7.25 -26.86
N ARG A 110 -11.70 -6.44 -26.85
CA ARG A 110 -10.97 -6.06 -28.08
C ARG A 110 -10.45 -7.28 -28.82
N THR A 111 -9.88 -8.25 -28.11
CA THR A 111 -9.33 -9.47 -28.73
C THR A 111 -10.43 -10.32 -29.35
N ALA A 112 -11.59 -10.41 -28.70
CA ALA A 112 -12.78 -11.10 -29.21
C ALA A 112 -13.54 -10.33 -30.30
N GLY A 113 -12.98 -9.24 -30.84
CA GLY A 113 -13.63 -8.44 -31.89
C GLY A 113 -14.86 -7.68 -31.41
N TRP A 114 -14.93 -7.33 -30.12
CA TRP A 114 -16.06 -6.66 -29.48
C TRP A 114 -17.36 -7.45 -29.59
N SER A 115 -17.31 -8.76 -29.36
CA SER A 115 -18.54 -9.56 -29.22
C SER A 115 -19.42 -8.98 -28.11
N LEU A 116 -20.74 -9.15 -28.24
CA LEU A 116 -21.71 -8.51 -27.34
C LEU A 116 -21.49 -8.92 -25.87
N GLU A 117 -21.15 -10.19 -25.62
CA GLU A 117 -20.94 -10.72 -24.27
C GLU A 117 -19.71 -10.11 -23.59
N TYR A 118 -18.55 -10.14 -24.24
CA TYR A 118 -17.33 -9.54 -23.67
C TYR A 118 -17.41 -8.01 -23.59
N THR A 119 -18.08 -7.38 -24.55
CA THR A 119 -18.32 -5.93 -24.52
C THR A 119 -19.23 -5.55 -23.35
N SER A 120 -20.28 -6.34 -23.09
CA SER A 120 -21.15 -6.16 -21.93
C SER A 120 -20.38 -6.27 -20.61
N LEU A 121 -19.51 -7.29 -20.48
CA LEU A 121 -18.63 -7.43 -19.31
C LEU A 121 -17.69 -6.22 -19.13
N ALA A 122 -17.05 -5.76 -20.21
CA ALA A 122 -16.19 -4.57 -20.17
C ALA A 122 -16.95 -3.28 -19.82
N CYS A 123 -18.19 -3.11 -20.30
CA CYS A 123 -19.05 -2.00 -19.92
C CYS A 123 -19.44 -2.07 -18.44
N HIS A 124 -19.82 -3.25 -17.94
CA HIS A 124 -20.12 -3.44 -16.52
C HIS A 124 -18.92 -3.11 -15.65
N SER A 125 -17.71 -3.59 -15.96
CA SER A 125 -16.52 -3.28 -15.14
C SER A 125 -16.21 -1.79 -15.10
N MET A 126 -16.39 -1.06 -16.21
CA MET A 126 -16.24 0.41 -16.22
C MET A 126 -17.33 1.12 -15.40
N MET A 127 -18.58 0.64 -15.44
CA MET A 127 -19.66 1.19 -14.61
C MET A 127 -19.40 0.97 -13.11
N PHE A 128 -18.95 -0.23 -12.73
CA PHE A 128 -18.60 -0.53 -11.34
C PHE A 128 -17.37 0.24 -10.88
N LEU A 129 -16.36 0.44 -11.75
CA LEU A 129 -15.24 1.32 -11.46
C LEU A 129 -15.70 2.75 -11.16
N LEU A 130 -16.54 3.34 -12.03
CA LEU A 130 -17.08 4.67 -11.79
C LEU A 130 -17.88 4.74 -10.48
N THR A 131 -18.70 3.72 -10.20
CA THR A 131 -19.48 3.63 -8.97
C THR A 131 -18.57 3.57 -7.74
N ASN A 132 -17.50 2.78 -7.81
CA ASN A 132 -16.51 2.67 -6.73
C ASN A 132 -15.81 4.01 -6.49
N LEU A 133 -15.33 4.67 -7.55
CA LEU A 133 -14.70 5.99 -7.45
C LEU A 133 -15.62 7.05 -6.83
N LEU A 134 -16.90 7.06 -7.23
CA LEU A 134 -17.90 7.97 -6.66
C LEU A 134 -18.19 7.65 -5.20
N LEU A 135 -18.30 6.37 -4.83
CA LEU A 135 -18.60 5.96 -3.46
C LEU A 135 -17.42 6.27 -2.52
N GLN A 136 -16.20 5.86 -2.89
CA GLN A 136 -14.98 6.16 -2.13
C GLN A 136 -14.77 7.69 -2.03
N GLY A 137 -14.89 8.39 -3.15
CA GLY A 137 -14.77 9.85 -3.18
C GLY A 137 -15.82 10.56 -2.32
N PHE A 138 -17.07 10.08 -2.31
CA PHE A 138 -18.13 10.64 -1.47
C PHE A 138 -17.86 10.43 0.02
N LEU A 139 -17.45 9.23 0.43
CA LEU A 139 -17.15 8.95 1.84
C LEU A 139 -15.95 9.76 2.34
N LEU A 140 -14.89 9.86 1.53
CA LEU A 140 -13.74 10.70 1.83
C LEU A 140 -14.12 12.18 1.90
N TYR A 141 -14.98 12.66 0.99
CA TYR A 141 -15.49 14.02 1.03
C TYR A 141 -16.27 14.30 2.32
N MET A 142 -17.11 13.36 2.77
CA MET A 142 -17.85 13.51 4.02
C MET A 142 -16.93 13.54 5.24
N LEU A 143 -15.90 12.69 5.29
CA LEU A 143 -14.90 12.71 6.36
C LEU A 143 -14.08 14.01 6.37
N SER A 144 -13.63 14.46 5.21
CA SER A 144 -12.92 15.74 5.07
C SER A 144 -13.79 16.93 5.50
N LYS A 145 -15.08 16.92 5.12
CA LYS A 145 -16.04 17.94 5.53
C LYS A 145 -16.21 17.98 7.04
N GLU A 146 -16.35 16.82 7.69
CA GLU A 146 -16.44 16.73 9.16
C GLU A 146 -15.20 17.38 9.80
N LEU A 147 -14.02 16.89 9.44
CA LEU A 147 -12.75 17.30 10.04
C LEU A 147 -12.39 18.77 9.82
N ARG A 148 -12.56 19.27 8.60
CA ARG A 148 -12.06 20.60 8.23
C ARG A 148 -13.06 21.71 8.46
N THR A 149 -14.35 21.38 8.48
CA THR A 149 -15.43 22.36 8.55
C THR A 149 -16.23 22.21 9.84
N LEU A 150 -16.76 21.02 10.11
CA LEU A 150 -17.70 20.82 11.21
C LEU A 150 -17.00 20.82 12.58
N ASP A 151 -15.83 20.18 12.71
CA ASP A 151 -15.04 20.21 13.93
C ASP A 151 -14.63 21.65 14.31
N LYS A 152 -14.27 22.47 13.31
CA LYS A 152 -13.95 23.88 13.52
C LYS A 152 -15.14 24.70 13.98
N PHE A 153 -16.34 24.46 13.42
CA PHE A 153 -17.57 25.06 13.93
C PHE A 153 -17.86 24.65 15.37
N GLY A 154 -17.48 23.42 15.74
CA GLY A 154 -17.51 22.95 17.12
C GLY A 154 -16.53 23.68 18.05
N GLY A 155 -15.60 24.48 17.51
CA GLY A 155 -14.52 25.10 18.28
C GLY A 155 -13.36 24.15 18.56
N GLN A 156 -13.35 22.97 17.94
CA GLN A 156 -12.34 21.95 18.19
C GLN A 156 -10.99 22.39 17.64
N MET A 157 -10.01 22.42 18.53
CA MET A 157 -8.62 22.77 18.24
C MET A 157 -7.82 21.53 17.85
N HIS A 158 -6.71 21.75 17.16
CA HIS A 158 -5.83 20.66 16.76
C HIS A 158 -5.09 20.08 17.96
N LEU A 159 -5.05 18.75 18.08
CA LEU A 159 -4.38 18.14 19.25
C LEU A 159 -2.87 18.39 19.29
N CYS A 160 -2.17 18.32 18.16
CA CYS A 160 -0.71 18.45 18.14
C CYS A 160 -0.03 17.60 19.25
N ASP A 161 0.84 18.18 20.08
CA ASP A 161 1.47 17.52 21.23
C ASP A 161 0.75 17.74 22.58
N PHE A 162 -0.52 18.19 22.57
CA PHE A 162 -1.28 18.42 23.79
C PHE A 162 -1.44 17.13 24.61
N GLY A 163 -0.85 17.08 25.80
CA GLY A 163 -0.83 15.90 26.67
C GLY A 163 0.26 14.87 26.36
N ALA A 164 1.15 15.11 25.39
CA ALA A 164 2.20 14.16 25.00
C ALA A 164 3.13 13.74 26.15
N HIS A 165 3.37 14.67 27.08
CA HIS A 165 4.27 14.49 28.23
C HIS A 165 3.52 14.64 29.57
N SER A 166 2.25 14.21 29.61
CA SER A 166 1.41 14.34 30.81
C SER A 166 2.00 13.70 32.06
N GLY A 167 2.86 12.68 31.91
CA GLY A 167 3.59 12.04 33.02
C GLY A 167 4.71 12.88 33.64
N GLU A 168 5.19 13.93 32.97
CA GLU A 168 6.23 14.84 33.47
C GLU A 168 5.64 16.13 34.07
N CYS A 169 4.34 16.34 33.95
CA CYS A 169 3.67 17.55 34.42
C CYS A 169 3.35 17.49 35.93
N PRO A 170 3.41 18.63 36.66
CA PRO A 170 3.49 20.01 36.15
C PRO A 170 4.91 20.57 35.92
N GLU A 171 5.97 19.84 36.28
CA GLU A 171 7.36 20.35 36.26
C GLU A 171 8.02 20.27 34.87
N GLY A 172 7.44 19.48 33.96
CA GLY A 172 7.92 19.29 32.60
C GLY A 172 7.69 20.50 31.67
N LYS A 173 8.20 20.37 30.44
CA LYS A 173 7.93 21.32 29.36
C LYS A 173 6.54 21.06 28.77
N ASN A 174 5.93 22.07 28.15
CA ASN A 174 4.63 21.96 27.51
C ASN A 174 3.51 21.38 28.41
N CYS A 175 3.51 21.77 29.68
CA CYS A 175 2.52 21.29 30.62
C CYS A 175 1.25 22.13 30.63
N ILE A 176 1.15 23.20 29.85
CA ILE A 176 -0.04 24.05 29.82
C ILE A 176 -0.93 23.58 28.68
N GLY A 177 -2.15 23.19 29.04
CA GLY A 177 -3.17 22.82 28.08
C GLY A 177 -3.90 24.02 27.50
N PRO A 178 -4.82 23.76 26.56
CA PRO A 178 -5.55 24.82 25.87
C PRO A 178 -6.50 25.64 26.74
N GLY A 179 -6.90 25.11 27.90
CA GLY A 179 -7.61 25.85 28.95
C GLY A 179 -6.71 26.79 29.75
N GLY A 180 -5.40 26.77 29.51
CA GLY A 180 -4.42 27.59 30.22
C GLY A 180 -3.98 27.01 31.56
N THR A 181 -4.38 25.78 31.91
CA THR A 181 -3.98 25.12 33.16
C THR A 181 -3.05 23.94 32.92
N ALA A 182 -2.40 23.47 33.98
CA ALA A 182 -1.41 22.40 33.88
C ALA A 182 -2.06 21.02 33.60
N TYR A 183 -1.51 20.24 32.69
CA TYR A 183 -1.90 18.85 32.45
C TYR A 183 -1.67 18.01 33.71
N THR A 184 -2.68 17.24 34.07
CA THR A 184 -2.51 16.07 34.94
C THR A 184 -3.30 14.91 34.35
N PRO A 185 -2.84 13.65 34.53
CA PRO A 185 -3.54 12.49 33.97
C PRO A 185 -5.02 12.39 34.35
N GLU A 186 -5.39 12.85 35.55
CA GLU A 186 -6.77 12.84 36.05
C GLU A 186 -7.66 13.94 35.45
N ARG A 187 -7.04 14.96 34.84
CA ARG A 187 -7.68 16.15 34.27
C ARG A 187 -7.69 16.14 32.74
N LEU A 188 -7.21 15.08 32.09
CA LEU A 188 -7.27 14.93 30.63
C LEU A 188 -8.63 14.39 30.22
N TYR A 189 -9.28 15.09 29.29
CA TYR A 189 -10.61 14.72 28.78
C TYR A 189 -10.66 14.81 27.26
N ASP A 190 -11.59 14.07 26.67
CA ASP A 190 -11.94 14.20 25.26
C ASP A 190 -12.64 15.54 24.98
N TRP A 191 -12.74 15.87 23.68
CA TRP A 191 -13.31 17.14 23.26
C TRP A 191 -14.73 17.36 23.79
N LYS A 192 -15.59 16.34 23.75
CA LYS A 192 -17.01 16.47 24.11
C LYS A 192 -17.18 16.70 25.60
N LEU A 193 -16.43 15.97 26.43
CA LEU A 193 -16.48 16.18 27.88
C LEU A 193 -15.85 17.52 28.26
N TRP A 194 -14.70 17.87 27.68
CA TRP A 194 -14.03 19.13 27.96
C TRP A 194 -14.91 20.34 27.59
N THR A 195 -15.44 20.39 26.36
CA THR A 195 -16.29 21.51 25.93
C THR A 195 -17.56 21.63 26.78
N THR A 196 -18.15 20.52 27.22
CA THR A 196 -19.33 20.53 28.08
C THR A 196 -19.00 21.13 29.45
N ARG A 197 -17.85 20.77 30.02
CA ARG A 197 -17.41 21.32 31.31
C ARG A 197 -17.07 22.80 31.22
N VAL A 198 -16.38 23.22 30.16
CA VAL A 198 -16.11 24.64 29.86
C VAL A 198 -17.44 25.42 29.75
N PHE A 199 -18.40 24.89 28.99
CA PHE A 199 -19.72 25.50 28.85
C PHE A 199 -20.44 25.67 30.19
N VAL A 200 -20.39 24.65 31.07
CA VAL A 200 -21.00 24.72 32.41
C VAL A 200 -20.33 25.78 33.28
N ARG A 201 -18.99 25.81 33.33
CA ARG A 201 -18.23 26.82 34.07
C ARG A 201 -18.59 28.23 33.60
N ASP A 202 -18.55 28.46 32.29
CA ASP A 202 -18.76 29.79 31.70
C ASP A 202 -20.22 30.24 31.87
N SER A 203 -21.17 29.32 31.80
CA SER A 203 -22.58 29.59 32.12
C SER A 203 -22.77 30.01 33.58
N PHE A 204 -22.08 29.36 34.53
CA PHE A 204 -22.12 29.77 35.93
C PHE A 204 -21.47 31.14 36.14
N LYS A 205 -20.34 31.43 35.50
CA LYS A 205 -19.69 32.76 35.56
C LYS A 205 -20.63 33.85 35.02
N ALA A 206 -21.37 33.56 33.94
CA ALA A 206 -22.35 34.48 33.38
C ALA A 206 -23.58 34.70 34.29
N LEU A 207 -24.04 33.65 34.98
CA LEU A 207 -25.17 33.72 35.92
C LEU A 207 -24.81 34.40 37.25
N PHE A 208 -23.59 34.20 37.73
CA PHE A 208 -23.11 34.69 39.02
C PHE A 208 -21.77 35.43 38.87
N PRO A 209 -21.76 36.62 38.24
CA PRO A 209 -20.53 37.37 37.98
C PRO A 209 -19.77 37.72 39.28
N ASP A 210 -20.50 37.97 40.38
CA ASP A 210 -19.93 38.28 41.70
C ASP A 210 -19.13 37.11 42.30
N ARG A 211 -19.31 35.89 41.77
CA ARG A 211 -18.63 34.66 42.21
C ARG A 211 -17.76 34.05 41.13
N ALA A 212 -17.37 34.82 40.11
CA ALA A 212 -16.61 34.31 38.98
C ALA A 212 -15.28 33.65 39.39
N GLU A 213 -14.58 34.21 40.38
CA GLU A 213 -13.34 33.64 40.94
C GLU A 213 -13.59 32.32 41.68
N ASP A 214 -14.59 32.29 42.58
CA ASP A 214 -15.00 31.05 43.27
C ASP A 214 -15.36 29.94 42.28
N ILE A 215 -16.06 30.28 41.19
CA ILE A 215 -16.49 29.33 40.17
C ILE A 215 -15.30 28.82 39.36
N GLU A 216 -14.34 29.68 39.05
CA GLU A 216 -13.13 29.31 38.33
C GLU A 216 -12.24 28.38 39.18
N GLU A 217 -12.20 28.58 40.49
CA GLU A 217 -11.49 27.69 41.42
C GLU A 217 -12.23 26.35 41.62
N MET A 218 -13.56 26.37 41.76
CA MET A 218 -14.34 25.19 42.12
C MET A 218 -14.83 24.34 40.93
N VAL A 219 -14.99 24.96 39.76
CA VAL A 219 -15.49 24.31 38.54
C VAL A 219 -14.36 24.22 37.54
N ASP A 220 -13.46 23.28 37.82
CA ASP A 220 -12.34 22.97 36.96
C ASP A 220 -12.79 22.10 35.77
N PRO A 221 -12.72 22.61 34.52
CA PRO A 221 -13.08 21.81 33.36
C PRO A 221 -12.04 20.73 33.04
N GLY A 222 -10.84 20.82 33.60
CA GLY A 222 -9.66 20.06 33.18
C GLY A 222 -9.10 20.58 31.86
N GLU A 223 -8.39 19.71 31.15
CA GLU A 223 -7.69 20.03 29.91
C GLU A 223 -8.03 19.05 28.79
N TYR A 224 -8.10 19.59 27.57
CA TYR A 224 -8.20 18.79 26.36
C TYR A 224 -6.80 18.34 25.94
N GLY A 225 -6.64 17.05 25.70
CA GLY A 225 -5.37 16.49 25.29
C GLY A 225 -5.42 15.00 24.99
N LEU A 226 -4.28 14.48 24.58
CA LEU A 226 -4.10 13.08 24.23
C LEU A 226 -3.85 12.20 25.45
N GLU A 227 -4.39 10.97 25.42
CA GLU A 227 -4.12 9.97 26.44
C GLU A 227 -2.76 9.27 26.24
N SER A 228 -2.39 8.96 24.99
CA SER A 228 -1.15 8.24 24.66
C SER A 228 -0.54 8.62 23.32
N TYR A 229 0.62 9.29 23.36
CA TYR A 229 1.30 9.80 22.16
C TYR A 229 1.83 8.64 21.31
N TYR A 230 2.50 7.69 21.95
CA TYR A 230 3.12 6.57 21.25
C TYR A 230 2.10 5.66 20.58
N LEU A 231 0.94 5.45 21.23
CA LEU A 231 -0.12 4.67 20.62
C LEU A 231 -0.63 5.34 19.34
N ARG A 232 -0.80 6.67 19.34
CA ARG A 232 -1.20 7.43 18.15
C ARG A 232 -0.24 7.27 16.99
N MET A 233 1.06 7.39 17.25
CA MET A 233 2.08 7.22 16.22
C MET A 233 2.08 5.78 15.66
N ILE A 234 1.89 4.78 16.53
CA ILE A 234 1.75 3.38 16.12
C ILE A 234 0.47 3.16 15.29
N CYS A 235 -0.67 3.72 15.70
CA CYS A 235 -1.93 3.63 14.95
C CYS A 235 -1.81 4.28 13.57
N CYS A 236 -1.20 5.46 13.45
CA CYS A 236 -0.94 6.09 12.16
C CYS A 236 -0.04 5.21 11.26
N PHE A 237 0.99 4.60 11.84
CA PHE A 237 1.85 3.67 11.10
C PHE A 237 1.11 2.40 10.67
N ILE A 238 0.33 1.78 11.55
CA ILE A 238 -0.50 0.59 11.25
C ILE A 238 -1.52 0.92 10.17
N PHE A 239 -2.13 2.10 10.22
CA PHE A 239 -3.06 2.57 9.20
C PHE A 239 -2.38 2.65 7.81
N VAL A 240 -1.23 3.32 7.71
CA VAL A 240 -0.46 3.39 6.45
C VAL A 240 0.05 2.02 6.01
N LEU A 241 0.38 1.13 6.94
CA LEU A 241 0.72 -0.26 6.64
C LEU A 241 -0.48 -1.02 6.06
N GLY A 242 -1.69 -0.80 6.60
CA GLY A 242 -2.94 -1.37 6.10
C GLY A 242 -3.30 -0.91 4.69
N LEU A 243 -2.87 0.31 4.32
CA LEU A 243 -3.00 0.92 2.99
C LEU A 243 -1.97 0.42 1.96
N TRP A 244 -1.02 -0.43 2.37
CA TRP A 244 0.05 -0.91 1.50
C TRP A 244 -0.43 -1.78 0.32
N PRO A 245 -1.35 -2.74 0.50
CA PRO A 245 -1.84 -3.56 -0.61
C PRO A 245 -2.40 -2.72 -1.77
N ASP A 246 -3.15 -1.66 -1.47
CA ASP A 246 -3.71 -0.76 -2.49
C ASP A 246 -2.65 -0.01 -3.28
N LEU A 247 -1.61 0.47 -2.58
CA LEU A 247 -0.49 1.15 -3.22
C LEU A 247 0.32 0.17 -4.08
N ALA A 248 0.54 -1.05 -3.58
CA ALA A 248 1.23 -2.10 -4.32
C ALA A 248 0.46 -2.48 -5.59
N GLY A 249 -0.86 -2.68 -5.50
CA GLY A 249 -1.71 -2.95 -6.66
C GLY A 249 -1.68 -1.80 -7.68
N SER A 250 -1.67 -0.55 -7.21
CA SER A 250 -1.51 0.62 -8.10
C SER A 250 -0.14 0.66 -8.78
N TRP A 251 0.92 0.29 -8.05
CA TRP A 251 2.26 0.16 -8.62
C TRP A 251 2.33 -0.96 -9.67
N ASP A 252 1.64 -2.08 -9.45
CA ASP A 252 1.58 -3.19 -10.40
C ASP A 252 0.85 -2.79 -11.68
N ILE A 253 -0.25 -2.01 -11.59
CA ILE A 253 -0.92 -1.41 -12.75
C ILE A 253 0.04 -0.48 -13.51
N LEU A 254 0.78 0.39 -12.81
CA LEU A 254 1.76 1.28 -13.43
C LEU A 254 2.88 0.48 -14.13
N ALA A 255 3.43 -0.52 -13.46
CA ALA A 255 4.45 -1.41 -13.99
C ALA A 255 3.94 -2.17 -15.23
N LEU A 256 2.66 -2.58 -15.24
CA LEU A 256 2.02 -3.21 -16.38
C LEU A 256 1.90 -2.26 -17.56
N LEU A 257 1.40 -1.04 -17.35
CA LEU A 257 1.23 -0.04 -18.41
C LEU A 257 2.58 0.33 -19.06
N ILE A 258 3.65 0.38 -18.25
CA ILE A 258 5.01 0.66 -18.72
C ILE A 258 5.64 -0.57 -19.40
N GLY A 259 5.54 -1.74 -18.77
CA GLY A 259 6.28 -2.95 -19.16
C GLY A 259 5.71 -3.70 -20.36
N VAL A 260 4.39 -3.66 -20.56
CA VAL A 260 3.73 -4.38 -21.66
C VAL A 260 4.05 -3.71 -23.01
N PRO A 261 4.27 -4.43 -24.12
CA PRO A 261 4.50 -3.82 -25.44
C PRO A 261 3.33 -2.94 -25.91
N THR A 262 3.62 -1.91 -26.71
CA THR A 262 2.60 -1.00 -27.26
C THR A 262 1.87 -1.58 -28.49
N LYS A 263 2.32 -2.72 -29.00
CA LYS A 263 1.70 -3.40 -30.14
C LYS A 263 0.39 -4.04 -29.69
N ALA A 264 -0.66 -3.93 -30.50
CA ALA A 264 -1.94 -4.58 -30.23
C ALA A 264 -1.79 -6.10 -30.37
N GLU A 265 -1.68 -6.83 -29.27
CA GLU A 265 -1.59 -8.29 -29.26
C GLU A 265 -2.87 -8.90 -28.67
N PRO A 266 -3.24 -10.13 -29.05
CA PRO A 266 -4.42 -10.81 -28.52
C PRO A 266 -4.19 -11.25 -27.06
N TRP A 267 -5.16 -10.99 -26.19
CA TRP A 267 -5.17 -11.44 -24.79
C TRP A 267 -5.82 -12.81 -24.60
N ILE A 268 -6.55 -13.27 -25.61
CA ILE A 268 -7.12 -14.61 -25.70
C ILE A 268 -6.17 -15.39 -26.60
N MET A 269 -5.48 -16.36 -26.01
CA MET A 269 -4.55 -17.22 -26.69
C MET A 269 -5.10 -18.63 -26.73
N GLU A 270 -4.85 -19.27 -27.87
CA GLU A 270 -5.22 -20.65 -28.10
C GLU A 270 -4.15 -21.58 -27.54
N THR A 271 -4.57 -22.55 -26.75
CA THR A 271 -3.69 -23.67 -26.37
C THR A 271 -3.44 -24.56 -27.59
N ASP A 272 -2.35 -25.33 -27.58
CA ASP A 272 -1.93 -26.17 -28.70
C ASP A 272 -3.08 -27.00 -29.32
N TRP A 273 -3.43 -26.66 -30.57
CA TRP A 273 -4.47 -27.32 -31.37
C TRP A 273 -4.31 -28.84 -31.48
N GLU A 274 -3.07 -29.34 -31.36
CA GLU A 274 -2.82 -30.78 -31.43
C GLU A 274 -3.25 -31.50 -30.16
N GLU A 275 -3.09 -30.88 -28.99
CA GLU A 275 -3.61 -31.42 -27.73
C GLU A 275 -5.13 -31.40 -27.71
N LEU A 276 -5.74 -30.34 -28.22
CA LEU A 276 -7.18 -30.22 -28.46
C LEU A 276 -7.73 -31.42 -29.23
N ARG A 277 -7.17 -31.68 -30.42
CA ARG A 277 -7.60 -32.80 -31.26
C ARG A 277 -7.36 -34.18 -30.64
N LYS A 278 -6.39 -34.30 -29.74
CA LYS A 278 -6.13 -35.56 -29.00
C LYS A 278 -7.18 -35.76 -27.91
N ARG A 279 -7.50 -34.71 -27.14
CA ARG A 279 -8.51 -34.76 -26.05
C ARG A 279 -9.94 -34.88 -26.56
N GLU A 280 -10.28 -34.26 -27.68
CA GLU A 280 -11.63 -34.42 -28.29
C GLU A 280 -11.91 -35.89 -28.69
N ARG A 281 -10.86 -36.68 -28.91
CA ARG A 281 -10.98 -38.12 -29.21
C ARG A 281 -10.97 -39.01 -27.97
N SER A 282 -10.51 -38.52 -26.83
CA SER A 282 -10.67 -39.25 -25.57
C SER A 282 -12.10 -39.03 -25.08
N ASP A 283 -12.83 -40.11 -24.86
CA ASP A 283 -14.25 -40.16 -24.45
C ASP A 283 -14.49 -39.65 -23.01
N ASP A 284 -13.54 -38.86 -22.48
CA ASP A 284 -13.60 -38.28 -21.14
C ASP A 284 -14.55 -37.07 -21.15
N ASN A 285 -15.35 -36.97 -20.09
CA ASN A 285 -16.50 -36.09 -19.89
C ASN A 285 -16.53 -34.80 -20.73
N PRO A 286 -17.48 -34.64 -21.69
CA PRO A 286 -17.42 -33.61 -22.72
C PRO A 286 -17.55 -32.15 -22.24
N ASP A 287 -18.01 -31.94 -21.00
CA ASP A 287 -18.30 -30.61 -20.46
C ASP A 287 -17.13 -29.99 -19.69
N ASP A 288 -16.12 -30.77 -19.27
CA ASP A 288 -15.04 -30.29 -18.39
C ASP A 288 -13.85 -29.70 -19.19
N TRP A 289 -13.50 -30.29 -20.34
CA TRP A 289 -12.30 -29.88 -21.08
C TRP A 289 -12.44 -28.52 -21.76
N ARG A 290 -13.64 -28.09 -22.18
CA ARG A 290 -13.80 -26.95 -23.12
C ARG A 290 -13.18 -25.62 -22.65
N MET A 291 -13.07 -25.40 -21.34
CA MET A 291 -12.47 -24.17 -20.78
C MET A 291 -10.95 -24.25 -20.65
N ASP A 292 -10.34 -25.44 -20.62
CA ASP A 292 -8.89 -25.63 -20.48
C ASP A 292 -8.10 -25.08 -21.68
N PHE A 293 -8.76 -24.88 -22.82
CA PHE A 293 -8.10 -24.53 -24.08
C PHE A 293 -7.95 -23.03 -24.30
N VAL A 294 -8.75 -22.24 -23.59
CA VAL A 294 -8.71 -20.79 -23.67
C VAL A 294 -7.81 -20.28 -22.57
N ARG A 295 -6.62 -19.79 -22.94
CA ARG A 295 -5.72 -19.15 -21.99
C ARG A 295 -5.85 -17.65 -22.13
N PHE A 296 -6.15 -16.99 -21.01
CA PHE A 296 -6.08 -15.56 -20.92
C PHE A 296 -4.66 -15.18 -20.53
N ARG A 297 -4.02 -14.30 -21.30
CA ARG A 297 -2.65 -13.86 -21.01
C ARG A 297 -2.53 -12.36 -21.22
N VAL A 298 -1.85 -11.69 -20.29
CA VAL A 298 -1.50 -10.28 -20.46
C VAL A 298 -0.53 -10.14 -21.63
N ALA A 299 -0.99 -9.49 -22.70
CA ALA A 299 -0.23 -9.24 -23.93
C ALA A 299 -0.19 -7.74 -24.28
N GLY A 300 0.51 -7.38 -25.34
CA GLY A 300 0.65 -5.99 -25.81
C GLY A 300 -0.65 -5.17 -25.84
N VAL A 301 -0.59 -3.94 -25.30
CA VAL A 301 -1.71 -2.99 -25.20
C VAL A 301 -1.43 -1.76 -26.09
N PRO A 302 -2.36 -1.36 -26.98
CA PRO A 302 -2.20 -0.16 -27.80
C PRO A 302 -1.95 1.12 -26.98
N LEU A 303 -1.17 2.07 -27.51
CA LEU A 303 -0.79 3.29 -26.79
C LEU A 303 -1.99 4.09 -26.27
N HIS A 304 -3.04 4.24 -27.08
CA HIS A 304 -4.22 5.00 -26.69
C HIS A 304 -4.94 4.35 -25.50
N TRP A 305 -5.03 3.01 -25.46
CA TRP A 305 -5.58 2.28 -24.31
C TRP A 305 -4.70 2.43 -23.07
N LYS A 306 -3.37 2.47 -23.21
CA LYS A 306 -2.49 2.75 -22.08
C LYS A 306 -2.74 4.14 -21.49
N ILE A 307 -2.91 5.15 -22.34
CA ILE A 307 -3.22 6.53 -21.93
C ILE A 307 -4.57 6.58 -21.22
N ILE A 308 -5.61 5.94 -21.79
CA ILE A 308 -6.94 5.85 -21.18
C ILE A 308 -6.85 5.18 -19.80
N ASN A 309 -6.20 4.03 -19.70
CA ASN A 309 -6.05 3.31 -18.44
C ASN A 309 -5.23 4.11 -17.40
N PHE A 310 -4.20 4.82 -17.84
CA PHE A 310 -3.42 5.70 -16.97
C PHE A 310 -4.30 6.80 -16.35
N PHE A 311 -5.06 7.53 -17.17
CA PHE A 311 -5.85 8.66 -16.68
C PHE A 311 -7.19 8.29 -16.04
N LEU A 312 -7.84 7.20 -16.46
CA LEU A 312 -9.15 6.80 -15.94
C LEU A 312 -9.09 5.77 -14.81
N ILE A 313 -8.01 4.99 -14.70
CA ILE A 313 -7.89 3.92 -13.70
C ILE A 313 -6.79 4.28 -12.70
N LEU A 314 -5.54 4.41 -13.18
CA LEU A 314 -4.39 4.56 -12.28
C LEU A 314 -4.38 5.91 -11.54
N CYS A 315 -4.53 7.02 -12.27
CA CYS A 315 -4.52 8.35 -11.66
C CYS A 315 -5.60 8.51 -10.58
N PRO A 316 -6.89 8.17 -10.82
CA PRO A 316 -7.91 8.22 -9.80
C PRO A 316 -7.64 7.27 -8.62
N LYS A 317 -7.19 6.03 -8.85
CA LYS A 317 -6.85 5.08 -7.77
C LYS A 317 -5.75 5.64 -6.88
N MET A 318 -4.65 6.11 -7.47
CA MET A 318 -3.54 6.73 -6.74
C MET A 318 -3.98 8.01 -6.00
N TYR A 319 -4.87 8.79 -6.60
CA TYR A 319 -5.35 10.03 -5.99
C TYR A 319 -6.23 9.76 -4.77
N ILE A 320 -7.16 8.82 -4.87
CA ILE A 320 -7.97 8.34 -3.73
C ILE A 320 -7.06 7.82 -2.63
N TRP A 321 -6.03 7.03 -2.97
CA TRP A 321 -5.08 6.54 -1.97
C TRP A 321 -4.37 7.68 -1.22
N ILE A 322 -3.89 8.71 -1.93
CA ILE A 322 -3.27 9.89 -1.30
C ILE A 322 -4.25 10.60 -0.37
N LEU A 323 -5.49 10.83 -0.83
CA LEU A 323 -6.54 11.45 -0.02
C LEU A 323 -6.86 10.63 1.23
N THR A 324 -6.98 9.30 1.11
CA THR A 324 -7.27 8.43 2.24
C THR A 324 -6.15 8.46 3.28
N VAL A 325 -4.88 8.45 2.86
CA VAL A 325 -3.74 8.56 3.77
C VAL A 325 -3.75 9.89 4.51
N ASP A 326 -3.95 11.00 3.78
CA ASP A 326 -3.94 12.35 4.34
C ASP A 326 -5.10 12.56 5.33
N ILE A 327 -6.35 12.34 4.88
CA ILE A 327 -7.55 12.46 5.70
C ILE A 327 -7.48 11.51 6.90
N GLY A 328 -7.06 10.26 6.67
CA GLY A 328 -6.96 9.27 7.72
C GLY A 328 -5.92 9.61 8.79
N ILE A 329 -4.78 10.18 8.40
CA ILE A 329 -3.79 10.67 9.37
C ILE A 329 -4.33 11.87 10.14
N VAL A 330 -4.93 12.86 9.48
CA VAL A 330 -5.56 14.00 10.17
C VAL A 330 -6.61 13.48 11.17
N PHE A 331 -7.47 12.55 10.75
CA PHE A 331 -8.51 11.97 11.61
C PHE A 331 -7.93 11.27 12.86
N LEU A 332 -6.89 10.45 12.68
CA LEU A 332 -6.23 9.77 13.80
C LEU A 332 -5.45 10.74 14.70
N MET A 333 -4.89 11.81 14.13
CA MET A 333 -4.17 12.83 14.90
C MET A 333 -5.10 13.69 15.76
N GLU A 334 -6.34 13.93 15.31
CA GLU A 334 -7.37 14.64 16.06
C GLU A 334 -8.15 13.76 17.06
N THR A 335 -7.91 12.45 17.08
CA THR A 335 -8.54 11.55 18.04
C THR A 335 -7.77 11.55 19.36
N SER A 336 -8.44 11.92 20.46
CA SER A 336 -7.84 12.01 21.81
C SER A 336 -7.85 10.69 22.58
N GLU A 337 -8.92 9.91 22.47
CA GLU A 337 -9.15 8.67 23.23
C GLU A 337 -8.53 7.45 22.56
N ILE A 338 -8.02 6.52 23.38
CA ILE A 338 -7.43 5.26 22.92
C ILE A 338 -8.45 4.39 22.17
N GLU A 339 -9.66 4.24 22.71
CA GLU A 339 -10.69 3.36 22.14
C GLU A 339 -11.16 3.87 20.78
N ASP A 340 -11.47 5.17 20.70
CA ASP A 340 -11.86 5.83 19.45
C ASP A 340 -10.77 5.72 18.39
N MET A 341 -9.50 5.85 18.76
CA MET A 341 -8.40 5.77 17.80
C MET A 341 -8.28 4.38 17.16
N ILE A 342 -8.53 3.32 17.92
CA ILE A 342 -8.55 1.95 17.40
C ILE A 342 -9.76 1.76 16.46
N ILE A 343 -10.94 2.21 16.87
CA ILE A 343 -12.18 2.10 16.07
C ILE A 343 -12.03 2.90 14.76
N ASN A 344 -11.52 4.12 14.84
CA ASN A 344 -11.29 5.01 13.71
C ASN A 344 -10.28 4.41 12.73
N CYS A 345 -9.19 3.82 13.22
CA CYS A 345 -8.21 3.13 12.38
C CYS A 345 -8.83 1.96 11.61
N VAL A 346 -9.71 1.18 12.24
CA VAL A 346 -10.41 0.06 11.59
C VAL A 346 -11.47 0.55 10.61
N ALA A 347 -12.21 1.61 10.94
CA ALA A 347 -13.23 2.20 10.08
C ALA A 347 -12.64 2.77 8.79
N LEU A 348 -11.45 3.38 8.84
CA LEU A 348 -10.77 3.86 7.64
C LEU A 348 -10.34 2.72 6.70
N ALA A 349 -9.98 1.55 7.24
CA ALA A 349 -9.67 0.37 6.43
C ALA A 349 -10.88 -0.16 5.64
N PHE A 350 -12.11 0.05 6.15
CA PHE A 350 -13.33 -0.33 5.43
C PHE A 350 -13.51 0.45 4.12
N ILE A 351 -13.11 1.73 4.06
CA ILE A 351 -13.23 2.56 2.85
C ILE A 351 -12.38 2.00 1.71
N LEU A 352 -11.24 1.41 2.04
CA LEU A 352 -10.31 0.81 1.08
C LEU A 352 -10.91 -0.44 0.46
N ASN A 353 -11.42 -1.34 1.29
CA ASN A 353 -12.02 -2.62 0.86
C ASN A 353 -13.35 -2.46 0.08
N LEU A 354 -13.80 -1.24 -0.18
CA LEU A 354 -14.98 -1.01 -1.03
C LEU A 354 -14.76 -1.46 -2.47
N ASP A 355 -13.52 -1.44 -2.96
CA ASP A 355 -13.23 -1.89 -4.32
C ASP A 355 -13.33 -3.42 -4.46
N GLU A 356 -12.90 -4.18 -3.45
CA GLU A 356 -13.12 -5.62 -3.33
C GLU A 356 -14.62 -5.94 -3.18
N LEU A 357 -15.34 -5.16 -2.37
CA LEU A 357 -16.79 -5.32 -2.20
C LEU A 357 -17.55 -5.07 -3.51
N THR A 358 -17.17 -4.03 -4.26
CA THR A 358 -17.77 -3.75 -5.58
C THR A 358 -17.37 -4.80 -6.62
N MET A 359 -16.14 -5.33 -6.56
CA MET A 359 -15.71 -6.47 -7.37
C MET A 359 -16.55 -7.72 -7.07
N SER A 360 -16.98 -7.92 -5.83
CA SER A 360 -17.83 -9.05 -5.44
C SER A 360 -19.21 -9.05 -6.11
N MET A 361 -19.68 -7.88 -6.54
CA MET A 361 -20.97 -7.68 -7.22
C MET A 361 -20.89 -7.87 -8.74
N LEU A 362 -19.68 -7.95 -9.32
CA LEU A 362 -19.51 -8.23 -10.75
C LEU A 362 -19.91 -9.67 -11.07
N PRO A 363 -20.36 -9.94 -12.33
CA PRO A 363 -20.72 -11.30 -12.74
C PRO A 363 -19.58 -12.30 -12.53
N ASN A 364 -19.89 -13.51 -12.08
CA ASN A 364 -18.89 -14.56 -11.78
C ASN A 364 -17.98 -14.87 -12.97
N GLN A 365 -18.44 -14.68 -14.21
CA GLN A 365 -17.61 -14.83 -15.41
C GLN A 365 -16.42 -13.87 -15.41
N THR A 366 -16.59 -12.67 -14.86
CA THR A 366 -15.51 -11.68 -14.73
C THR A 366 -14.41 -12.19 -13.83
N LYS A 367 -14.77 -12.73 -12.65
CA LYS A 367 -13.83 -13.31 -11.69
C LYS A 367 -13.09 -14.49 -12.31
N ALA A 368 -13.82 -15.40 -12.96
CA ALA A 368 -13.21 -16.55 -13.64
C ALA A 368 -12.20 -16.12 -14.73
N ILE A 369 -12.52 -15.11 -15.53
CA ILE A 369 -11.59 -14.58 -16.55
C ILE A 369 -10.32 -13.99 -15.91
N LEU A 370 -10.46 -13.26 -14.79
CA LEU A 370 -9.33 -12.65 -14.09
C LEU A 370 -8.47 -13.69 -13.35
N GLU A 371 -9.07 -14.70 -12.73
CA GLU A 371 -8.36 -15.82 -12.09
C GLU A 371 -7.58 -16.66 -13.11
N MET A 372 -8.10 -16.79 -14.33
CA MET A 372 -7.42 -17.47 -15.44
C MET A 372 -6.38 -16.60 -16.17
N LEU A 373 -6.24 -15.32 -15.80
CA LEU A 373 -5.35 -14.38 -16.51
C LEU A 373 -3.89 -14.58 -16.09
N GLU A 374 -3.11 -15.16 -16.99
CA GLU A 374 -1.67 -15.33 -16.80
C GLU A 374 -0.92 -13.99 -16.94
N GLY A 375 0.02 -13.75 -16.02
CA GLY A 375 0.88 -12.56 -16.06
C GLY A 375 1.79 -12.50 -17.29
N CYS A 376 2.21 -11.28 -17.65
CA CYS A 376 3.16 -11.08 -18.75
C CYS A 376 4.59 -11.35 -18.26
N PRO A 377 5.34 -12.32 -18.80
CA PRO A 377 6.74 -12.50 -18.44
C PRO A 377 7.54 -11.29 -18.92
N SER A 378 8.07 -10.51 -17.98
CA SER A 378 8.80 -9.28 -18.26
C SER A 378 10.10 -9.49 -19.08
N ALA A 379 10.64 -10.71 -19.11
CA ALA A 379 11.82 -11.08 -19.89
C ALA A 379 11.65 -12.44 -20.57
N LYS A 380 12.24 -12.60 -21.76
CA LYS A 380 12.43 -13.94 -22.34
C LYS A 380 13.28 -14.75 -21.35
N PRO A 381 12.93 -16.01 -21.08
CA PRO A 381 13.79 -16.87 -20.27
C PRO A 381 15.15 -16.91 -20.96
N GLN A 382 16.13 -16.25 -20.36
CA GLN A 382 17.49 -16.35 -20.83
C GLN A 382 17.92 -17.80 -20.52
N GLN A 383 18.49 -18.50 -21.50
CA GLN A 383 19.15 -19.77 -21.21
C GLN A 383 20.34 -19.44 -20.33
N ILE A 384 20.19 -19.69 -19.04
CA ILE A 384 21.22 -19.42 -18.05
C ILE A 384 21.90 -20.75 -17.73
N SER A 385 23.23 -20.73 -17.64
CA SER A 385 24.01 -21.93 -17.40
C SER A 385 23.87 -22.41 -15.95
N LEU A 386 24.06 -23.71 -15.71
CA LEU A 386 24.15 -24.27 -14.35
C LEU A 386 25.25 -23.59 -13.52
N GLN A 387 26.28 -23.07 -14.18
CA GLN A 387 27.39 -22.38 -13.52
C GLN A 387 26.96 -21.04 -12.92
N ASP A 388 26.05 -20.32 -13.58
CA ASP A 388 25.54 -19.04 -13.06
C ASP A 388 24.65 -19.25 -11.82
N ASP A 389 23.90 -20.36 -11.76
CA ASP A 389 23.12 -20.75 -10.57
C ASP A 389 24.04 -20.94 -9.36
N PHE A 390 25.17 -21.62 -9.55
CA PHE A 390 26.17 -21.81 -8.49
C PHE A 390 26.82 -20.49 -8.05
N VAL A 391 27.24 -19.66 -9.01
CA VAL A 391 27.87 -18.36 -8.72
C VAL A 391 26.93 -17.48 -7.89
N LEU A 392 25.65 -17.43 -8.26
CA LEU A 392 24.64 -16.66 -7.51
C LEU A 392 24.53 -17.13 -6.05
N HIS A 393 24.58 -18.44 -5.81
CA HIS A 393 24.52 -19.00 -4.47
C HIS A 393 25.79 -18.69 -3.65
N GLU A 394 26.96 -18.85 -4.25
CA GLU A 394 28.25 -18.54 -3.61
C GLU A 394 28.40 -17.05 -3.28
N GLU A 395 27.96 -16.17 -4.18
CA GLU A 395 27.90 -14.73 -3.89
C GLU A 395 27.01 -14.42 -2.68
N GLY A 396 25.90 -15.13 -2.54
CA GLY A 396 25.02 -15.02 -1.38
C GLY A 396 25.66 -15.46 -0.05
N LYS A 397 26.66 -16.35 -0.08
CA LYS A 397 27.41 -16.76 1.11
C LYS A 397 28.43 -15.73 1.55
N ARG A 398 28.93 -14.91 0.62
CA ARG A 398 29.95 -13.88 0.88
C ARG A 398 29.31 -12.61 1.44
N TRP A 399 28.76 -12.71 2.66
CA TRP A 399 28.24 -11.57 3.39
C TRP A 399 29.19 -11.13 4.50
N ASN A 400 29.19 -9.84 4.80
CA ASN A 400 29.92 -9.23 5.90
C ASN A 400 28.95 -8.29 6.62
N TRP A 401 28.94 -8.31 7.95
CA TRP A 401 28.15 -7.40 8.78
C TRP A 401 28.36 -5.92 8.43
N PHE A 402 29.55 -5.56 7.95
CA PHE A 402 29.87 -4.19 7.54
C PHE A 402 29.61 -3.90 6.05
N SER A 403 29.14 -4.88 5.27
CA SER A 403 28.81 -4.66 3.87
C SER A 403 27.48 -3.93 3.74
N PRO A 404 27.38 -2.81 3.00
CA PRO A 404 26.11 -2.11 2.79
C PRO A 404 25.07 -3.00 2.10
N GLY A 405 25.50 -4.00 1.31
CA GLY A 405 24.61 -4.96 0.67
C GLY A 405 23.83 -5.81 1.68
N PHE A 406 24.45 -6.18 2.80
CA PHE A 406 23.81 -6.97 3.86
C PHE A 406 22.61 -6.23 4.47
N TYR A 407 22.76 -4.94 4.75
CA TYR A 407 21.66 -4.11 5.23
C TYR A 407 20.54 -3.96 4.20
N GLY A 408 20.85 -3.94 2.89
CA GLY A 408 19.84 -3.94 1.84
C GLY A 408 19.03 -5.24 1.75
N TYR A 409 19.56 -6.37 2.24
CA TYR A 409 18.84 -7.64 2.35
C TYR A 409 18.06 -7.77 3.66
N ILE A 410 18.60 -7.23 4.77
CA ILE A 410 17.95 -7.31 6.09
C ILE A 410 16.82 -6.30 6.23
N ILE A 411 17.07 -5.06 5.84
CA ILE A 411 16.12 -3.98 6.02
C ILE A 411 15.15 -4.03 4.82
N PRO A 412 13.89 -4.39 5.03
CA PRO A 412 12.95 -4.45 3.93
C PRO A 412 12.71 -3.03 3.43
N ALA A 413 13.18 -2.72 2.22
CA ALA A 413 13.03 -1.39 1.61
C ALA A 413 11.56 -0.91 1.61
N ARG A 414 10.62 -1.86 1.54
CA ARG A 414 9.17 -1.62 1.70
C ARG A 414 8.81 -0.99 3.05
N LEU A 415 9.36 -1.50 4.15
CA LEU A 415 9.13 -0.95 5.49
C LEU A 415 9.72 0.45 5.63
N CYS A 416 10.94 0.69 5.11
CA CYS A 416 11.52 2.03 5.11
C CYS A 416 10.69 3.03 4.31
N PHE A 417 10.17 2.60 3.16
CA PHE A 417 9.28 3.43 2.35
C PHE A 417 7.98 3.75 3.10
N LEU A 418 7.36 2.76 3.74
CA LEU A 418 6.17 2.98 4.58
C LEU A 418 6.43 3.96 5.73
N LEU A 419 7.54 3.79 6.46
CA LEU A 419 7.95 4.72 7.51
C LEU A 419 8.17 6.14 6.97
N ALA A 420 8.77 6.27 5.77
CA ALA A 420 8.97 7.56 5.13
C ALA A 420 7.65 8.22 4.72
N VAL A 421 6.70 7.44 4.19
CA VAL A 421 5.35 7.92 3.85
C VAL A 421 4.61 8.38 5.10
N THR A 422 4.58 7.55 6.16
CA THR A 422 3.96 7.93 7.45
C THR A 422 4.60 9.20 8.01
N ALA A 423 5.93 9.29 8.04
CA ALA A 423 6.64 10.48 8.52
C ALA A 423 6.36 11.72 7.65
N PHE A 424 6.21 11.56 6.34
CA PHE A 424 5.88 12.65 5.42
C PHE A 424 4.51 13.25 5.74
N PHE A 425 3.46 12.42 5.84
CA PHE A 425 2.10 12.91 6.11
C PHE A 425 1.93 13.41 7.55
N LEU A 426 2.58 12.78 8.54
CA LEU A 426 2.62 13.33 9.89
C LEU A 426 3.32 14.69 9.92
N GLY A 427 4.46 14.81 9.24
CA GLY A 427 5.14 16.08 9.08
C GLY A 427 4.26 17.13 8.43
N ASN A 428 3.49 16.74 7.40
CA ASN A 428 2.52 17.61 6.75
C ASN A 428 1.46 18.12 7.74
N TYR A 429 0.87 17.22 8.54
CA TYR A 429 -0.07 17.57 9.60
C TYR A 429 0.52 18.60 10.58
N TYR A 430 1.70 18.36 11.15
CA TYR A 430 2.31 19.31 12.10
C TYR A 430 2.61 20.67 11.47
N LEU A 431 3.05 20.71 10.21
CA LEU A 431 3.31 21.97 9.50
C LEU A 431 2.02 22.76 9.24
N GLU A 432 0.90 22.07 9.02
CA GLU A 432 -0.39 22.66 8.70
C GLU A 432 -1.18 23.08 9.94
N ALA A 433 -1.24 22.23 10.95
CA ALA A 433 -2.09 22.39 12.13
C ALA A 433 -1.38 23.07 13.31
N CYS A 434 -0.05 22.94 13.43
CA CYS A 434 0.67 23.26 14.66
C CYS A 434 1.68 24.41 14.49
N ILE A 435 1.97 25.10 15.59
CA ILE A 435 3.09 26.04 15.73
C ILE A 435 4.10 25.45 16.73
N ARG A 436 5.38 25.64 16.43
CA ARG A 436 6.45 25.21 17.32
C ARG A 436 6.83 26.34 18.28
N LEU A 437 6.71 26.10 19.58
CA LEU A 437 7.11 27.03 20.63
C LEU A 437 8.63 26.99 20.87
N GLU A 438 9.14 27.98 21.62
CA GLU A 438 10.57 28.09 21.95
C GLU A 438 11.09 26.93 22.80
N ASP A 439 10.22 26.31 23.60
CA ASP A 439 10.54 25.13 24.41
C ASP A 439 10.72 23.85 23.57
N GLY A 440 10.34 23.91 22.29
CA GLY A 440 10.43 22.84 21.31
C GLY A 440 9.12 22.09 21.06
N SER A 441 8.07 22.39 21.82
CA SER A 441 6.77 21.72 21.72
C SER A 441 5.92 22.22 20.55
N TRP A 442 4.97 21.40 20.10
CA TRP A 442 4.00 21.75 19.07
C TRP A 442 2.62 21.96 19.66
N VAL A 443 2.07 23.17 19.50
CA VAL A 443 0.73 23.54 19.96
C VAL A 443 -0.16 23.91 18.78
N SER A 444 -1.47 23.83 18.95
CA SER A 444 -2.44 24.20 17.90
C SER A 444 -2.21 25.64 17.42
N LYS A 445 -2.34 25.87 16.12
CA LYS A 445 -2.57 27.22 15.58
C LYS A 445 -3.89 27.78 16.12
N ASP A 446 -3.99 29.11 16.07
CA ASP A 446 -5.23 29.83 16.35
C ASP A 446 -6.36 29.29 15.47
N LEU A 447 -7.51 29.05 16.09
CA LEU A 447 -8.66 28.48 15.44
C LEU A 447 -9.53 29.60 14.86
N HIS A 448 -9.70 29.59 13.55
CA HIS A 448 -10.60 30.50 12.85
C HIS A 448 -11.83 29.73 12.35
N LEU A 449 -13.02 30.26 12.61
CA LEU A 449 -14.27 29.64 12.17
C LEU A 449 -14.40 29.71 10.65
N PRO A 450 -14.84 28.64 9.98
CA PRO A 450 -15.16 28.70 8.56
C PRO A 450 -16.39 29.59 8.32
N ARG A 451 -16.40 30.35 7.21
CA ARG A 451 -17.50 31.25 6.87
C ARG A 451 -18.76 30.53 6.37
N SER A 452 -18.63 29.26 5.98
CA SER A 452 -19.72 28.43 5.44
C SER A 452 -19.58 26.99 5.90
N ASP A 453 -20.71 26.31 6.02
CA ASP A 453 -20.83 24.86 6.24
C ASP A 453 -20.55 24.02 4.99
N SER A 454 -20.34 24.66 3.84
CA SER A 454 -20.02 23.98 2.59
C SER A 454 -18.50 23.88 2.41
N LEU A 455 -18.01 22.67 2.15
CA LEU A 455 -16.63 22.44 1.71
C LEU A 455 -16.61 22.50 0.18
N PRO A 456 -16.00 23.52 -0.45
CA PRO A 456 -15.95 23.59 -1.90
C PRO A 456 -15.27 22.32 -2.46
N PHE A 457 -15.85 21.74 -3.51
CA PHE A 457 -15.32 20.50 -4.09
C PHE A 457 -13.86 20.63 -4.53
N LEU A 458 -13.43 21.82 -4.99
CA LEU A 458 -12.02 22.06 -5.33
C LEU A 458 -11.10 22.08 -4.11
N THR A 459 -11.58 22.57 -2.96
CA THR A 459 -10.82 22.50 -1.70
C THR A 459 -10.61 21.04 -1.27
N PHE A 460 -11.64 20.21 -1.38
CA PHE A 460 -11.51 18.76 -1.18
C PHE A 460 -10.58 18.11 -2.21
N LEU A 461 -10.77 18.44 -3.50
CA LEU A 461 -9.98 17.84 -4.58
C LEU A 461 -8.50 18.26 -4.53
N PHE A 462 -8.10 19.31 -3.83
CA PHE A 462 -6.69 19.70 -3.68
C PHE A 462 -6.26 19.70 -2.20
N GLU A 463 -6.95 18.89 -1.40
CA GLU A 463 -6.76 18.81 0.05
C GLU A 463 -5.31 18.55 0.50
N PRO A 464 -4.53 17.65 -0.14
CA PRO A 464 -3.12 17.41 0.23
C PRO A 464 -2.21 18.63 0.00
N PHE A 465 -2.74 19.70 -0.60
CA PHE A 465 -2.06 20.95 -0.89
C PHE A 465 -2.91 22.15 -0.40
N PRO A 466 -3.10 22.33 0.93
CA PRO A 466 -4.08 23.28 1.45
C PRO A 466 -3.77 24.75 1.11
N ARG A 467 -2.55 25.06 0.68
CA ARG A 467 -2.17 26.40 0.22
C ARG A 467 -2.81 26.80 -1.10
N LEU A 468 -3.26 25.84 -1.92
CA LEU A 468 -3.84 26.13 -3.24
C LEU A 468 -5.27 26.65 -3.13
N PHE A 469 -6.07 26.06 -2.24
CA PHE A 469 -7.49 26.38 -2.08
C PHE A 469 -7.88 26.36 -0.59
N PRO A 470 -7.40 27.33 0.21
CA PRO A 470 -7.73 27.37 1.64
C PRO A 470 -9.24 27.54 1.84
N VAL A 471 -9.74 27.00 2.96
CA VAL A 471 -11.13 27.24 3.40
C VAL A 471 -11.24 28.70 3.82
N ASP A 472 -12.28 29.39 3.36
CA ASP A 472 -12.55 30.76 3.79
C ASP A 472 -12.92 30.78 5.27
N THR A 473 -12.08 31.42 6.08
CA THR A 473 -12.30 31.57 7.53
C THR A 473 -12.60 33.02 7.92
N GLU A 474 -13.16 33.19 9.10
CA GLU A 474 -13.32 34.49 9.75
C GLU A 474 -11.94 35.07 10.13
N GLU A 475 -11.84 36.41 10.12
CA GLU A 475 -10.58 37.11 10.47
C GLU A 475 -10.29 37.03 11.97
N GLU A 476 -11.33 37.02 12.79
CA GLU A 476 -11.22 36.85 14.23
C GLU A 476 -11.06 35.36 14.57
N ALA A 477 -10.04 35.05 15.37
CA ALA A 477 -9.86 33.69 15.87
C ALA A 477 -10.91 33.43 16.96
N ALA A 478 -11.68 32.36 16.82
CA ALA A 478 -12.62 31.92 17.83
C ALA A 478 -11.92 31.34 19.06
N TRP A 479 -10.71 30.80 18.87
CA TRP A 479 -9.84 30.41 19.96
C TRP A 479 -8.39 30.80 19.64
N LYS A 480 -7.68 31.30 20.64
CA LYS A 480 -6.26 31.65 20.56
C LYS A 480 -5.50 30.90 21.62
N PHE A 481 -4.33 30.38 21.25
CA PHE A 481 -3.46 29.77 22.24
C PHE A 481 -2.83 30.86 23.12
N HIS A 482 -3.14 30.85 24.42
CA HIS A 482 -2.53 31.77 25.37
C HIS A 482 -1.12 31.29 25.73
N ILE A 483 -0.12 31.81 25.02
CA ILE A 483 1.26 31.71 25.47
C ILE A 483 1.32 32.52 26.77
N ALA A 484 1.48 31.86 27.90
CA ALA A 484 1.81 32.55 29.14
C ALA A 484 3.10 33.34 28.88
N GLU A 485 2.99 34.66 28.71
CA GLU A 485 4.15 35.54 28.72
C GLU A 485 4.83 35.27 30.05
N SER A 486 5.96 34.55 29.98
CA SER A 486 6.73 34.18 31.17
C SER A 486 7.21 35.48 31.82
N ALA A 487 6.52 35.87 32.90
CA ALA A 487 6.84 37.03 33.71
C ALA A 487 8.18 36.87 34.43
#